data_AF-A0A177HUZ7-F1
#
_entry.id   AF-A0A177HUZ7-F1
#
_cell.length_a   1.000
_cell.length_b   1.000
_cell.length_c   1.000
_cell.angle_alpha   90.00
_cell.angle_beta   90.00
_cell.angle_gamma   90.00
#
_symmetry.space_group_name_H-M   'P 1'
#
loop_
_entity.id
_entity.type
_entity.pdbx_description
1 polymer ?
#
loop_
_entity_poly.entity_id
_entity_poly.type
_entity_poly.pdbx_seq_one_letter_code
_entity_poly.pdbx_strand_id
1 'polypeptide(L)'
;MGFKVQAGDLESFADQVARAAEDVQQARKYAQENSDVGVSDQGLIELIIGAHRTVVDEVNSALTRAESVLRAAEAEMRKSANYYRTTDESTAQSMDATFPPSKR
;
A
#
# COMPACT_ATOMS: atom_id res chain seq x y z
N MET A 1 -6.45 14.23 27.87
CA MET A 1 -6.56 13.38 26.67
C MET A 1 -5.16 13.00 26.24
N GLY A 2 -4.82 11.72 26.20
CA GLY A 2 -3.50 11.23 25.77
C GLY A 2 -3.61 10.59 24.40
N PHE A 3 -2.67 10.90 23.50
CA PHE A 3 -2.51 10.18 22.23
C PHE A 3 -2.02 8.76 22.55
N LYS A 4 -2.79 7.74 22.14
CA LYS A 4 -2.44 6.32 22.33
C LYS A 4 -2.47 5.64 20.97
N VAL A 5 -1.36 5.03 20.59
CA VAL A 5 -1.25 4.23 19.37
C VAL A 5 -1.19 2.76 19.77
N GLN A 6 -2.00 1.93 19.13
CA GLN A 6 -1.87 0.48 19.25
C GLN A 6 -1.11 -0.03 18.03
N ALA A 7 0.07 -0.62 18.25
CA ALA A 7 0.90 -1.15 17.17
C ALA A 7 0.17 -2.22 16.33
N GLY A 8 -0.68 -3.04 16.96
CA GLY A 8 -1.48 -4.04 16.26
C GLY A 8 -2.53 -3.45 15.30
N ASP A 9 -3.09 -2.28 15.62
CA ASP A 9 -4.04 -1.58 14.73
C ASP A 9 -3.30 -1.02 13.50
N LEU A 10 -2.08 -0.53 13.68
CA LEU A 10 -1.22 -0.08 12.58
C LEU A 10 -0.84 -1.23 11.64
N GLU A 11 -0.51 -2.41 12.17
CA GLU A 11 -0.23 -3.60 11.36
C GLU A 11 -1.47 -4.07 10.60
N SER A 12 -2.61 -4.15 11.28
CA SER A 12 -3.88 -4.56 10.66
C SER A 12 -4.30 -3.61 9.54
N PHE A 13 -4.02 -2.31 9.69
CA PHE A 13 -4.27 -1.34 8.63
C PHE A 13 -3.23 -1.44 7.51
N ALA A 14 -1.96 -1.67 7.81
CA ALA A 14 -0.94 -1.94 6.80
C ALA A 14 -1.31 -3.13 5.91
N ASP A 15 -1.89 -4.20 6.47
CA ASP A 15 -2.36 -5.35 5.69
C ASP A 15 -3.58 -5.04 4.80
N GLN A 16 -4.42 -4.08 5.19
CA GLN A 16 -5.48 -3.58 4.31
C GLN A 16 -4.91 -2.77 3.15
N VAL A 17 -3.91 -1.93 3.43
CA VAL A 17 -3.22 -1.13 2.40
C VAL A 17 -2.44 -2.04 1.44
N ALA A 18 -1.80 -3.09 1.94
CA ALA A 18 -1.12 -4.10 1.12
C ALA A 18 -2.10 -4.77 0.14
N ARG A 19 -3.27 -5.22 0.63
CA ARG A 19 -4.33 -5.79 -0.22
C ARG A 19 -4.81 -4.79 -1.28
N ALA A 20 -5.00 -3.52 -0.91
CA ALA A 20 -5.37 -2.49 -1.87
C ALA A 20 -4.29 -2.31 -2.97
N ALA A 21 -2.99 -2.42 -2.62
CA ALA A 21 -1.92 -2.38 -3.61
C ALA A 21 -1.98 -3.58 -4.57
N GLU A 22 -2.28 -4.77 -4.06
CA GLU A 22 -2.49 -5.98 -4.86
C GLU A 22 -3.71 -5.85 -5.79
N ASP A 23 -4.81 -5.28 -5.31
CA ASP A 23 -6.02 -5.04 -6.12
C ASP A 23 -5.74 -4.06 -7.27
N VAL A 24 -4.97 -2.99 -7.01
CA VAL A 24 -4.55 -2.03 -8.04
C VAL A 24 -3.64 -2.71 -9.08
N GLN A 25 -2.73 -3.58 -8.63
CA GLN A 25 -1.87 -4.35 -9.53
C GLN A 25 -2.71 -5.28 -10.43
N GLN A 26 -3.73 -5.94 -9.87
CA GLN A 26 -4.64 -6.78 -10.64
C GLN A 26 -5.47 -5.96 -11.63
N ALA A 27 -5.99 -4.79 -11.23
CA ALA A 27 -6.71 -3.88 -12.11
C ALA A 27 -5.84 -3.43 -13.29
N ARG A 28 -4.56 -3.15 -13.05
CA ARG A 28 -3.61 -2.79 -14.11
C ARG A 28 -3.40 -3.96 -15.08
N LYS A 29 -3.20 -5.17 -14.55
CA LYS A 29 -3.05 -6.37 -15.38
C LYS A 29 -4.29 -6.60 -16.25
N TYR A 30 -5.48 -6.46 -15.66
CA TYR A 30 -6.74 -6.56 -16.39
C TYR A 30 -6.84 -5.50 -17.50
N ALA A 31 -6.52 -4.24 -17.21
CA ALA A 31 -6.53 -3.17 -18.21
C ALA A 31 -5.56 -3.46 -19.36
N GLN A 32 -4.35 -3.96 -19.07
CA GLN A 32 -3.37 -4.32 -20.09
C GLN A 32 -3.83 -5.49 -20.97
N GLU A 33 -4.42 -6.53 -20.37
CA GLU A 33 -4.82 -7.74 -21.08
C GLU A 33 -6.12 -7.57 -21.88
N ASN A 34 -7.02 -6.70 -21.45
CA ASN A 34 -8.38 -6.59 -22.02
C ASN A 34 -8.61 -5.34 -22.85
N SER A 35 -7.61 -4.45 -22.96
CA SER A 35 -7.75 -3.20 -23.73
C SER A 35 -6.95 -3.18 -25.03
N ASP A 36 -6.37 -4.31 -25.45
CA ASP A 36 -5.71 -4.39 -26.76
C ASP A 36 -6.77 -4.40 -27.87
N VAL A 37 -6.67 -3.41 -28.76
CA VAL A 37 -7.54 -3.27 -29.93
C VAL A 37 -6.65 -3.36 -31.16
N GLY A 38 -6.94 -4.35 -32.01
CA GLY A 38 -6.22 -4.61 -33.25
C GLY A 38 -6.15 -3.38 -34.15
N VAL A 39 -5.08 -3.30 -34.95
CA VAL A 39 -4.84 -2.18 -35.88
C VAL A 39 -5.87 -2.23 -37.02
N SER A 40 -6.42 -1.05 -37.37
CA SER A 40 -7.29 -0.87 -38.54
C SER A 40 -6.67 0.21 -39.43
N ASP A 41 -6.43 -0.10 -40.71
CA ASP A 41 -5.78 0.80 -41.68
C ASP A 41 -6.73 1.86 -42.28
N GLN A 42 -7.86 2.20 -41.63
CA GLN A 42 -8.88 3.05 -42.26
C GLN A 42 -9.56 4.07 -41.32
N GLY A 43 -9.27 5.35 -41.56
CA GLY A 43 -10.18 6.48 -41.29
C GLY A 43 -10.48 6.75 -39.81
N LEU A 44 -11.73 7.11 -39.50
CA LEU A 44 -12.16 7.48 -38.14
C LEU A 44 -11.90 6.40 -37.09
N ILE A 45 -11.82 5.12 -37.50
CA ILE A 45 -11.56 3.99 -36.60
C ILE A 45 -10.12 4.04 -36.07
N GLU A 46 -9.15 4.42 -36.90
CA GLU A 46 -7.75 4.59 -36.47
C GLU A 46 -7.60 5.70 -35.42
N LEU A 47 -8.29 6.83 -35.62
CA LEU A 47 -8.32 7.93 -34.64
C LEU A 47 -8.88 7.47 -33.29
N ILE A 48 -9.97 6.68 -33.30
CA ILE A 48 -10.58 6.12 -32.10
C ILE A 48 -9.63 5.14 -31.40
N ILE A 49 -8.95 4.26 -32.15
CA ILE A 49 -7.96 3.32 -31.60
C ILE A 49 -6.78 4.08 -30.97
N GLY A 50 -6.28 5.14 -31.62
CA GLY A 50 -5.22 5.98 -31.07
C GLY A 50 -5.62 6.67 -29.76
N ALA A 51 -6.82 7.24 -29.71
CA ALA A 51 -7.37 7.84 -28.49
C ALA A 51 -7.55 6.79 -27.37
N HIS A 52 -8.07 5.61 -27.71
CA HIS A 52 -8.22 4.49 -26.78
C HIS A 52 -6.88 4.07 -26.17
N ARG A 53 -5.84 3.87 -26.99
CA ARG A 53 -4.49 3.54 -26.51
C ARG A 53 -3.94 4.59 -25.54
N THR A 54 -4.13 5.87 -25.86
CA THR A 54 -3.71 6.97 -24.99
C THR A 54 -4.40 6.91 -23.63
N VAL A 55 -5.71 6.68 -23.59
CA VAL A 55 -6.47 6.53 -22.35
C VAL A 55 -6.01 5.30 -21.55
N VAL A 56 -5.78 4.17 -22.22
CA VAL A 56 -5.27 2.94 -21.58
C VAL A 56 -3.90 3.18 -20.95
N ASP A 57 -3.01 3.89 -21.62
CA ASP A 57 -1.69 4.25 -21.09
C ASP A 57 -1.79 5.18 -19.87
N GLU A 58 -2.68 6.18 -19.91
CA GLU A 58 -2.94 7.05 -18.77
C GLU A 58 -3.48 6.28 -17.56
N VAL A 59 -4.45 5.37 -17.79
CA VAL A 59 -4.99 4.49 -16.73
C VAL A 59 -3.89 3.62 -16.14
N ASN A 60 -3.07 2.99 -16.96
CA ASN A 60 -1.95 2.16 -16.50
C ASN A 60 -0.92 2.97 -15.69
N SER A 61 -0.64 4.20 -16.11
CA SER A 61 0.24 5.11 -15.37
C SER A 61 -0.35 5.49 -14.01
N ALA A 62 -1.64 5.82 -13.97
CA ALA A 62 -2.33 6.17 -12.73
C ALA A 62 -2.34 4.99 -11.73
N LEU A 63 -2.65 3.77 -12.21
CA LEU A 63 -2.63 2.56 -11.39
C LEU A 63 -1.23 2.26 -10.86
N THR A 64 -0.19 2.43 -11.67
CA THR A 64 1.22 2.26 -11.23
C THR A 64 1.58 3.23 -10.11
N ARG A 65 1.17 4.50 -10.23
CA ARG A 65 1.40 5.51 -9.18
C ARG A 65 0.62 5.17 -7.90
N ALA A 66 -0.64 4.75 -8.02
CA ALA A 66 -1.46 4.35 -6.89
C ALA A 66 -0.83 3.16 -6.15
N GLU A 67 -0.40 2.12 -6.86
CA GLU A 67 0.32 0.99 -6.27
C GLU A 67 1.55 1.45 -5.49
N SER A 68 2.38 2.31 -6.10
CA SER A 68 3.59 2.82 -5.45
C SER A 68 3.30 3.59 -4.16
N VAL A 69 2.24 4.41 -4.13
CA VAL A 69 1.85 5.17 -2.93
C VAL A 69 1.34 4.22 -1.84
N LEU A 70 0.53 3.23 -2.20
CA LEU A 70 0.01 2.25 -1.25
C LEU A 70 1.14 1.42 -0.63
N ARG A 71 2.09 0.92 -1.42
CA ARG A 71 3.25 0.19 -0.90
C ARG A 71 4.13 1.05 0.02
N ALA A 72 4.31 2.33 -0.31
CA ALA A 72 5.04 3.24 0.56
C ALA A 72 4.31 3.47 1.90
N ALA A 73 2.98 3.62 1.86
CA ALA A 73 2.16 3.78 3.05
C ALA A 73 2.19 2.52 3.93
N GLU A 74 2.04 1.32 3.34
CA GLU A 74 2.20 0.04 4.02
C GLU A 74 3.53 -0.04 4.76
N ALA A 75 4.64 0.28 4.07
CA ALA A 75 5.98 0.22 4.65
C ALA A 75 6.14 1.17 5.85
N GLU A 76 5.66 2.41 5.75
CA GLU A 76 5.78 3.38 6.84
C GLU A 76 4.86 3.03 8.02
N MET A 77 3.68 2.45 7.78
CA MET A 77 2.80 1.94 8.83
C MET A 77 3.44 0.80 9.61
N ARG A 78 4.06 -0.18 8.91
CA ARG A 78 4.79 -1.28 9.55
C ARG A 78 6.00 -0.78 10.35
N LYS A 79 6.73 0.19 9.81
CA LYS A 79 7.85 0.83 10.52
C LYS A 79 7.37 1.55 11.78
N SER A 80 6.25 2.26 11.69
CA SER A 80 5.63 2.94 12.83
C SER A 80 5.16 1.95 13.89
N ALA A 81 4.52 0.84 13.49
CA ALA A 81 4.11 -0.21 14.41
C ALA A 81 5.30 -0.80 15.19
N ASN A 82 6.40 -1.10 14.47
CA ASN A 82 7.64 -1.57 15.09
C ASN A 82 8.22 -0.55 16.07
N TYR A 83 8.24 0.73 15.69
CA TYR A 83 8.73 1.80 16.57
C TYR A 83 7.96 1.86 17.89
N TYR A 84 6.61 1.80 17.85
CA TYR A 84 5.80 1.81 19.06
C TYR A 84 6.00 0.54 19.90
N ARG A 85 6.05 -0.63 19.26
CA ARG A 85 6.32 -1.91 19.96
C ARG A 85 7.64 -1.87 20.71
N THR A 86 8.73 -1.47 20.05
CA THR A 86 10.05 -1.40 20.68
C THR A 86 10.09 -0.36 21.80
N THR A 87 9.40 0.77 21.64
CA THR A 87 9.32 1.81 22.67
C THR A 87 8.55 1.33 23.90
N ASP A 88 7.41 0.66 23.70
CA ASP A 88 6.60 0.07 24.77
C ASP A 88 7.38 -1.02 25.51
N GLU A 89 8.06 -1.91 24.79
CA GLU A 89 8.92 -2.95 25.37
C GLU A 89 10.09 -2.35 26.18
N SER A 90 10.78 -1.34 25.64
CA SER A 90 11.88 -0.67 26.33
C SER A 90 11.41 0.05 27.61
N THR A 91 10.24 0.67 27.55
CA THR A 91 9.62 1.32 28.72
C THR A 91 9.24 0.30 29.77
N ALA A 92 8.64 -0.83 29.37
CA ALA A 92 8.30 -1.93 30.27
C ALA A 92 9.56 -2.52 30.94
N GLN A 93 10.62 -2.80 30.18
CA GLN A 93 11.89 -3.28 30.72
C GLN A 93 12.52 -2.31 31.72
N SER A 94 12.51 -1.01 31.39
CA SER A 94 13.03 0.03 32.29
C SER A 94 12.23 0.10 33.59
N MET A 95 10.91 -0.08 33.50
CA MET A 95 10.03 -0.09 34.67
C MET A 95 10.24 -1.36 35.51
N ASP A 96 10.36 -2.53 34.89
CA ASP A 96 10.68 -3.80 35.54
C ASP A 96 12.01 -3.73 36.31
N ALA A 97 13.02 -3.05 35.74
CA ALA A 97 14.31 -2.83 36.37
C ALA A 97 14.26 -1.95 37.64
N THR A 98 13.17 -1.19 37.84
CA THR A 98 12.99 -0.40 39.07
C THR A 98 12.36 -1.20 40.21
N PHE A 99 11.80 -2.39 39.94
CA PHE A 99 11.26 -3.24 41.00
C PHE A 99 12.39 -4.00 41.70
N PRO A 100 12.35 -4.11 43.04
CA PRO A 100 13.35 -4.87 43.78
C PRO A 100 13.34 -6.35 43.34
N PRO A 101 14.50 -7.03 43.30
CA PRO A 101 14.57 -8.44 42.95
C PRO A 101 13.65 -9.25 43.88
N SER A 102 12.71 -9.99 43.30
CA SER A 102 11.79 -10.80 44.08
C SER A 102 12.57 -11.85 44.86
N LYS A 103 12.34 -11.90 46.19
CA LYS A 103 12.93 -12.93 47.04
C LYS A 103 12.32 -14.29 46.65
N ARG A 104 13.12 -15.13 46.00
CA ARG A 104 12.92 -16.58 45.99
C ARG A 104 13.55 -17.19 47.23
#